data_AF-A0A8J3QEI9-F1
#
_entry.id   AF-A0A8J3QEI9-F1
#
_cell.length_a   1.000
_cell.length_b   1.000
_cell.length_c   1.000
_cell.angle_alpha   90.00
_cell.angle_beta   90.00
_cell.angle_gamma   90.00
#
_symmetry.space_group_name_H-M   'P 1'
#
loop_
_entity.id
_entity.type
_entity.pdbx_description
1 polymer ?
#
loop_
_entity_poly.entity_id
_entity_poly.type
_entity_poly.pdbx_seq_one_letter_code
_entity_poly.pdbx_strand_id
1 'polypeptide(L)'
;MLKSLVPQPRRRARWAILAVLAAMLPMLLPSANAAAVYPGSPKPTIVLVHGAWADGSSWDAVTQRLQKAGYPVRVPPNNLRNLTTDAETIADFLSTLTGPIVLVGHSYGGAVITNAATGNANVKALVYVDAFAPAEGETVFPLAGADSVLNGDPTTLFDFVPYPGAPPGDVDLYLKKNLFLTSFATGVPREKALTLYAAQRPIAFSAGNVPSGVPAWASIPSWYVLGTQDQIITPTAQRSMAERAGSTITEVKAGHLSLITRPNVVTDVIVQAVRATD
;
A
#
# COMPACT_ATOMS: atom_id res chain seq x y z
N MET A 1 -1.07 35.29 -78.22
CA MET A 1 -0.54 36.37 -77.36
C MET A 1 0.02 35.71 -76.10
N LEU A 2 1.34 35.47 -76.00
CA LEU A 2 2.33 36.28 -75.25
C LEU A 2 1.84 36.71 -73.85
N LYS A 3 2.57 36.63 -72.73
CA LYS A 3 3.83 36.01 -72.27
C LYS A 3 3.98 36.50 -70.80
N SER A 4 4.42 35.67 -69.86
CA SER A 4 5.15 36.04 -68.61
C SER A 4 5.36 34.74 -67.79
N LEU A 5 6.52 34.06 -67.72
CA LEU A 5 7.86 34.35 -67.15
C LEU A 5 7.92 34.49 -65.60
N VAL A 6 7.90 33.34 -64.89
CA VAL A 6 8.85 32.77 -63.88
C VAL A 6 9.77 33.79 -63.13
N PRO A 7 9.95 33.76 -61.77
CA PRO A 7 10.63 32.65 -61.05
C PRO A 7 10.22 32.28 -59.59
N GLN A 8 10.57 31.02 -59.24
CA GLN A 8 10.67 30.35 -57.91
C GLN A 8 11.75 30.97 -57.00
N PRO A 9 12.10 30.44 -55.79
CA PRO A 9 11.39 29.72 -54.71
C PRO A 9 11.65 30.37 -53.31
N ARG A 10 11.07 29.87 -52.20
CA ARG A 10 11.79 29.75 -50.90
C ARG A 10 11.05 28.97 -49.80
N ARG A 11 11.69 27.86 -49.40
CA ARG A 11 11.87 27.31 -48.02
C ARG A 11 10.61 26.81 -47.29
N ARG A 12 10.33 25.49 -47.32
CA ARG A 12 10.78 24.45 -46.35
C ARG A 12 10.59 24.84 -44.88
N ALA A 13 9.66 24.15 -44.21
CA ALA A 13 9.85 23.68 -42.83
C ALA A 13 9.11 22.34 -42.65
N ARG A 14 9.80 21.25 -42.99
CA ARG A 14 9.54 19.92 -42.42
C ARG A 14 10.13 19.97 -41.01
N TRP A 15 9.32 19.87 -39.96
CA TRP A 15 9.85 19.54 -38.65
C TRP A 15 10.02 18.03 -38.60
N ALA A 16 11.26 17.62 -38.85
CA ALA A 16 11.73 16.27 -38.63
C ALA A 16 11.70 15.99 -37.13
N ILE A 17 11.00 14.92 -36.75
CA ILE A 17 11.23 14.18 -35.51
C ILE A 17 12.59 13.50 -35.70
N LEU A 18 13.64 13.96 -35.01
CA LEU A 18 14.85 13.16 -34.74
C LEU A 18 15.76 13.84 -33.70
N ALA A 19 15.94 13.09 -32.61
CA ALA A 19 17.15 12.96 -31.78
C ALA A 19 17.79 14.21 -31.15
N VAL A 20 17.53 14.40 -29.85
CA VAL A 20 18.58 14.75 -28.87
C VAL A 20 18.37 13.92 -27.59
N LEU A 21 18.72 12.64 -27.65
CA LEU A 21 19.10 11.85 -26.47
C LEU A 21 20.50 11.30 -26.75
N ALA A 22 21.49 12.21 -26.79
CA ALA A 22 22.90 11.85 -26.79
C ALA A 22 23.68 12.99 -26.11
N ALA A 23 24.56 12.59 -25.20
CA ALA A 23 25.55 13.38 -24.47
C ALA A 23 25.04 14.18 -23.25
N MET A 24 24.90 13.48 -22.10
CA MET A 24 25.52 13.91 -20.85
C MET A 24 25.90 12.68 -20.02
N LEU A 25 27.05 12.08 -20.34
CA LEU A 25 27.76 11.20 -19.41
C LEU A 25 28.92 12.03 -18.83
N PRO A 26 28.87 12.48 -17.58
CA PRO A 26 30.09 12.88 -16.91
C PRO A 26 30.87 11.60 -16.58
N MET A 27 32.06 11.45 -17.16
CA MET A 27 33.09 10.55 -16.63
C MET A 27 33.45 11.04 -15.22
N LEU A 28 32.84 10.43 -14.20
CA LEU A 28 33.28 10.56 -12.82
C LEU A 28 34.40 9.56 -12.59
N LEU A 29 35.62 10.06 -12.48
CA LEU A 29 36.73 9.29 -11.91
C LEU A 29 36.35 8.89 -10.47
N PRO A 30 36.57 7.63 -10.05
CA PRO A 30 36.39 7.28 -8.65
C PRO A 30 37.49 7.98 -7.85
N SER A 31 37.14 9.10 -7.24
CA SER A 31 37.93 9.63 -6.13
C SER A 31 37.76 8.64 -4.99
N ALA A 32 38.82 7.90 -4.65
CA ALA A 32 38.87 7.07 -3.47
C ALA A 32 38.84 7.98 -2.24
N ASN A 33 37.66 8.49 -1.90
CA ASN A 33 37.40 8.97 -0.56
C ASN A 33 37.32 7.73 0.32
N ALA A 34 38.35 7.54 1.14
CA ALA A 34 38.29 6.70 2.31
C ALA A 34 36.98 7.01 3.04
N ALA A 35 36.04 6.08 3.00
CA ALA A 35 34.80 6.20 3.72
C ALA A 35 35.16 6.32 5.20
N ALA A 36 34.90 7.49 5.77
CA ALA A 36 34.82 7.62 7.21
C ALA A 36 33.78 6.60 7.69
N VAL A 37 34.22 5.65 8.50
CA VAL A 37 33.35 4.71 9.19
C VAL A 37 32.51 5.51 10.17
N TYR A 38 31.30 5.88 9.78
CA TYR A 38 30.29 6.38 10.71
C TYR A 38 29.71 5.19 11.48
N PRO A 39 29.55 5.28 12.82
CA PRO A 39 28.99 4.18 13.60
C PRO A 39 27.48 4.06 13.36
N GLY A 40 27.04 2.87 12.97
CA GLY A 40 25.64 2.44 12.84
C GLY A 40 25.31 1.99 11.42
N SER A 41 24.89 0.74 11.23
CA SER A 41 24.30 0.27 9.98
C SER A 41 23.16 1.23 9.54
N PRO A 42 23.00 1.52 8.23
CA PRO A 42 21.92 2.37 7.76
C PRO A 42 20.57 1.86 8.26
N LYS A 43 19.75 2.75 8.83
CA LYS A 43 18.41 2.40 9.29
C LYS A 43 17.59 1.75 8.16
N PRO A 44 16.76 0.74 8.46
CA PRO A 44 15.93 0.11 7.43
C PRO A 44 14.95 1.10 6.82
N THR A 45 14.63 0.88 5.55
CA THR A 45 13.55 1.63 4.87
C THR A 45 12.21 1.07 5.30
N ILE A 46 11.31 1.94 5.76
CA ILE A 46 9.96 1.56 6.12
C ILE A 46 9.04 1.82 4.94
N VAL A 47 8.37 0.79 4.45
CA VAL A 47 7.43 0.87 3.33
C VAL A 47 6.02 0.67 3.85
N LEU A 48 5.14 1.66 3.64
CA LEU A 48 3.78 1.69 4.15
C LEU A 48 2.78 1.50 3.00
N VAL A 49 1.98 0.44 3.05
CA VAL A 49 1.00 0.07 2.03
C VAL A 49 -0.41 0.26 2.58
N HIS A 50 -1.18 1.16 1.97
CA HIS A 50 -2.55 1.44 2.39
C HIS A 50 -3.54 0.34 1.99
N GLY A 51 -4.69 0.31 2.66
CA GLY A 51 -5.79 -0.59 2.36
C GLY A 51 -6.83 -0.04 1.37
N ALA A 52 -7.92 -0.79 1.25
CA ALA A 52 -9.11 -0.41 0.50
C ALA A 52 -9.78 0.84 1.10
N TRP A 53 -10.43 1.66 0.27
CA TRP A 53 -11.14 2.88 0.69
C TRP A 53 -10.25 3.94 1.34
N ALA A 54 -8.93 3.78 1.23
CA ALA A 54 -7.91 4.68 1.72
C ALA A 54 -6.86 4.94 0.61
N ASP A 55 -5.96 5.87 0.88
CA ASP A 55 -4.79 6.14 0.05
C ASP A 55 -3.54 6.33 0.94
N GLY A 56 -2.41 6.69 0.33
CA GLY A 56 -1.15 6.91 1.05
C GLY A 56 -1.23 7.95 2.17
N SER A 57 -2.12 8.94 2.08
CA SER A 57 -2.27 9.98 3.11
C SER A 57 -2.86 9.45 4.43
N SER A 58 -3.49 8.27 4.40
CA SER A 58 -3.94 7.59 5.62
C SER A 58 -2.79 7.33 6.60
N TRP A 59 -1.55 7.26 6.10
CA TRP A 59 -0.33 7.07 6.87
C TRP A 59 0.33 8.37 7.35
N ASP A 60 -0.20 9.56 7.09
CA ASP A 60 0.48 10.84 7.34
C ASP A 60 1.04 10.96 8.75
N ALA A 61 0.22 10.65 9.77
CA ALA A 61 0.62 10.77 11.16
C ALA A 61 1.72 9.76 11.55
N VAL A 62 1.70 8.55 10.98
CA VAL A 62 2.73 7.52 11.19
C VAL A 62 4.02 7.89 10.45
N THR A 63 3.90 8.33 9.19
CA THR A 63 5.01 8.80 8.35
C THR A 63 5.78 9.92 9.03
N GLN A 64 5.09 10.96 9.51
CA GLN A 64 5.71 12.09 10.20
C GLN A 64 6.47 11.64 11.46
N ARG A 65 5.93 10.68 12.23
CA ARG A 65 6.57 10.16 13.44
C ARG A 65 7.82 9.36 13.12
N LEU A 66 7.76 8.47 12.13
CA LEU A 66 8.90 7.66 11.68
C LEU A 66 10.01 8.51 11.09
N GLN A 67 9.67 9.51 10.26
CA GLN A 67 10.64 10.46 9.71
C GLN A 67 11.29 11.31 10.82
N LYS A 68 10.51 11.75 11.81
CA LYS A 68 11.06 12.44 13.00
C LYS A 68 12.01 11.55 13.79
N ALA A 69 11.80 10.23 13.80
CA ALA A 69 12.71 9.25 14.38
C ALA A 69 13.90 8.90 13.47
N GLY A 70 14.02 9.53 12.29
CA GLY A 70 15.15 9.39 11.37
C GLY A 70 15.09 8.17 10.44
N TYR A 71 13.93 7.51 10.32
CA TYR A 71 13.77 6.40 9.38
C TYR A 71 13.50 6.92 7.95
N PRO A 72 14.10 6.31 6.91
CA PRO A 72 13.60 6.45 5.54
C PRO A 72 12.19 5.85 5.46
N VAL A 73 11.23 6.60 4.93
CA VAL A 73 9.83 6.16 4.79
C VAL A 73 9.39 6.31 3.34
N ARG A 74 8.75 5.27 2.79
CA ARG A 74 8.14 5.26 1.47
C ARG A 74 6.69 4.80 1.56
N VAL A 75 5.81 5.45 0.80
CA VAL A 75 4.38 5.13 0.75
C VAL A 75 3.97 4.94 -0.71
N PRO A 76 4.28 3.79 -1.33
CA PRO A 76 3.89 3.52 -2.72
C PRO A 76 2.36 3.47 -2.86
N PRO A 77 1.82 3.80 -4.04
CA PRO A 77 0.40 3.61 -4.30
C PRO A 77 0.05 2.11 -4.29
N ASN A 78 -1.06 1.76 -3.64
CA ASN A 78 -1.71 0.46 -3.82
C ASN A 78 -2.84 0.65 -4.84
N ASN A 79 -2.81 -0.11 -5.94
CA ASN A 79 -3.68 0.11 -7.09
C ASN A 79 -5.14 -0.31 -6.83
N LEU A 80 -5.36 -1.24 -5.89
CA LEU A 80 -6.68 -1.73 -5.48
C LEU A 80 -7.46 -2.38 -6.65
N ARG A 81 -6.76 -3.07 -7.55
CA ARG A 81 -7.36 -3.67 -8.77
C ARG A 81 -7.46 -5.18 -8.69
N ASN A 82 -6.39 -5.84 -8.29
CA ASN A 82 -6.34 -7.29 -8.22
C ASN A 82 -5.20 -7.68 -7.28
N LEU A 83 -5.43 -8.60 -6.34
CA LEU A 83 -4.43 -8.95 -5.32
C LEU A 83 -3.08 -9.35 -5.93
N THR A 84 -3.10 -10.14 -7.00
CA THR A 84 -1.88 -10.58 -7.70
C THR A 84 -1.14 -9.38 -8.28
N THR A 85 -1.79 -8.55 -9.10
CA THR A 85 -1.11 -7.44 -9.79
C THR A 85 -0.74 -6.29 -8.85
N ASP A 86 -1.53 -6.09 -7.79
CA ASP A 86 -1.24 -5.11 -6.75
C ASP A 86 0.01 -5.54 -5.96
N ALA A 87 0.12 -6.84 -5.64
CA ALA A 87 1.31 -7.41 -5.00
C ALA A 87 2.54 -7.35 -5.91
N GLU A 88 2.41 -7.66 -7.20
CA GLU A 88 3.48 -7.50 -8.19
C GLU A 88 3.96 -6.05 -8.28
N THR A 89 3.04 -5.08 -8.31
CA THR A 89 3.39 -3.65 -8.33
C THR A 89 4.20 -3.25 -7.10
N ILE A 90 3.82 -3.73 -5.91
CA ILE A 90 4.58 -3.49 -4.68
C ILE A 90 5.91 -4.23 -4.70
N ALA A 91 5.97 -5.48 -5.18
CA ALA A 91 7.21 -6.24 -5.30
C ALA A 91 8.22 -5.55 -6.23
N ASP A 92 7.76 -5.03 -7.37
CA ASP A 92 8.58 -4.24 -8.29
C ASP A 92 9.12 -2.99 -7.60
N PHE A 93 8.28 -2.26 -6.86
CA PHE A 93 8.72 -1.11 -6.07
C PHE A 93 9.79 -1.51 -5.05
N LEU A 94 9.59 -2.60 -4.30
CA LEU A 94 10.54 -3.10 -3.31
C LEU A 94 11.88 -3.49 -3.94
N SER A 95 11.89 -4.03 -5.16
CA SER A 95 13.12 -4.41 -5.88
C SER A 95 14.04 -3.22 -6.19
N THR A 96 13.48 -2.01 -6.22
CA THR A 96 14.25 -0.77 -6.44
C THR A 96 14.96 -0.26 -5.18
N LEU A 97 14.62 -0.81 -4.00
CA LEU A 97 15.18 -0.39 -2.73
C LEU A 97 16.41 -1.22 -2.36
N THR A 98 17.43 -0.53 -1.86
CA THR A 98 18.66 -1.15 -1.35
C THR A 98 18.63 -1.23 0.17
N GLY A 99 19.08 -2.36 0.74
CA GLY A 99 19.19 -2.54 2.19
C GLY A 99 17.94 -3.12 2.85
N PRO A 100 17.93 -3.22 4.19
CA PRO A 100 16.84 -3.86 4.92
C PRO A 100 15.54 -3.05 4.85
N ILE A 101 14.41 -3.77 4.74
CA ILE A 101 13.06 -3.20 4.60
C ILE A 101 12.18 -3.74 5.73
N VAL A 102 11.42 -2.84 6.36
CA VAL A 102 10.26 -3.18 7.18
C VAL A 102 9.01 -2.83 6.38
N LEU A 103 8.21 -3.83 6.05
CA LEU A 103 7.05 -3.70 5.17
C LEU A 103 5.76 -3.72 6.01
N VAL A 104 4.96 -2.67 5.89
CA VAL A 104 3.80 -2.43 6.74
C VAL A 104 2.55 -2.34 5.87
N GLY A 105 1.52 -3.10 6.22
CA GLY A 105 0.25 -3.15 5.48
C GLY A 105 -0.93 -2.86 6.39
N HIS A 106 -1.79 -1.92 5.97
CA HIS A 106 -3.08 -1.68 6.63
C HIS A 106 -4.21 -2.36 5.85
N SER A 107 -5.14 -3.01 6.55
CA SER A 107 -6.34 -3.59 5.93
C SER A 107 -5.98 -4.49 4.73
N TYR A 108 -6.55 -4.26 3.54
CA TYR A 108 -6.18 -4.93 2.27
C TYR A 108 -4.67 -4.86 1.96
N GLY A 109 -4.00 -3.77 2.34
CA GLY A 109 -2.55 -3.64 2.21
C GLY A 109 -1.80 -4.74 2.94
N GLY A 110 -2.38 -5.33 3.99
CA GLY A 110 -1.88 -6.55 4.63
C GLY A 110 -1.77 -7.73 3.65
N ALA A 111 -2.85 -8.05 2.95
CA ALA A 111 -2.84 -9.13 1.95
C ALA A 111 -1.84 -8.85 0.83
N VAL A 112 -1.74 -7.58 0.39
CA VAL A 112 -0.75 -7.16 -0.62
C VAL A 112 0.68 -7.42 -0.13
N ILE A 113 1.03 -7.00 1.09
CA ILE A 113 2.40 -7.24 1.61
C ILE A 113 2.68 -8.72 1.88
N THR A 114 1.65 -9.50 2.25
CA THR A 114 1.75 -10.95 2.41
C THR A 114 2.20 -11.63 1.11
N ASN A 115 1.78 -11.12 -0.05
CA ASN A 115 2.14 -11.67 -1.35
C ASN A 115 3.42 -11.04 -1.91
N ALA A 116 3.57 -9.71 -1.79
CA ALA A 116 4.66 -8.94 -2.41
C ALA A 116 6.04 -9.22 -1.79
N ALA A 117 6.10 -9.64 -0.53
CA ALA A 117 7.37 -9.90 0.16
C ALA A 117 7.92 -11.32 -0.04
N THR A 118 7.13 -12.25 -0.59
CA THR A 118 7.55 -13.64 -0.76
C THR A 118 8.79 -13.73 -1.66
N GLY A 119 9.85 -14.34 -1.13
CA GLY A 119 11.13 -14.48 -1.84
C GLY A 119 12.03 -13.23 -1.83
N ASN A 120 11.60 -12.11 -1.23
CA ASN A 120 12.42 -10.90 -1.16
C ASN A 120 13.32 -10.89 0.08
N ALA A 121 14.61 -11.18 -0.11
CA ALA A 121 15.60 -11.24 0.98
C ALA A 121 15.86 -9.90 1.70
N ASN A 122 15.46 -8.76 1.11
CA ASN A 122 15.61 -7.45 1.74
C ASN A 122 14.50 -7.14 2.74
N VAL A 123 13.33 -7.80 2.64
CA VAL A 123 12.25 -7.63 3.61
C VAL A 123 12.58 -8.43 4.87
N LYS A 124 12.81 -7.72 5.98
CA LYS A 124 13.23 -8.33 7.25
C LYS A 124 12.10 -8.50 8.25
N ALA A 125 11.07 -7.67 8.14
CA ALA A 125 9.90 -7.74 9.01
C ALA A 125 8.63 -7.33 8.26
N LEU A 126 7.52 -7.95 8.66
CA LEU A 126 6.17 -7.58 8.26
C LEU A 126 5.42 -6.95 9.44
N VAL A 127 4.66 -5.89 9.21
CA VAL A 127 3.78 -5.30 10.22
C VAL A 127 2.37 -5.17 9.64
N TYR A 128 1.43 -5.87 10.26
CA TYR A 128 0.01 -5.85 9.90
C TYR A 128 -0.72 -4.88 10.82
N VAL A 129 -1.49 -3.96 10.26
CA VAL A 129 -2.26 -2.96 11.03
C VAL A 129 -3.72 -3.06 10.66
N ASP A 130 -4.58 -3.56 11.56
CA ASP A 130 -6.00 -3.82 11.28
C ASP A 130 -6.19 -4.56 9.94
N ALA A 131 -5.40 -5.62 9.70
CA ALA A 131 -5.03 -6.05 8.35
C ALA A 131 -5.32 -7.52 8.02
N PHE A 132 -5.55 -7.81 6.74
CA PHE A 132 -5.59 -9.20 6.30
C PHE A 132 -4.18 -9.80 6.30
N ALA A 133 -4.04 -11.05 6.75
CA ALA A 133 -2.83 -11.86 6.60
C ALA A 133 -3.24 -13.26 6.09
N PRO A 134 -3.64 -13.35 4.81
CA PRO A 134 -4.18 -14.58 4.24
C PRO A 134 -3.14 -15.70 4.21
N ALA A 135 -3.61 -16.94 4.36
CA ALA A 135 -2.88 -18.12 3.94
C ALA A 135 -3.04 -18.35 2.43
N GLU A 136 -2.22 -19.24 1.87
CA GLU A 136 -2.30 -19.60 0.46
C GLU A 136 -3.70 -20.14 0.11
N GLY A 137 -4.25 -19.66 -1.00
CA GLY A 137 -5.58 -20.00 -1.48
C GLY A 137 -6.73 -19.21 -0.86
N GLU A 138 -6.52 -18.49 0.26
CA GLU A 138 -7.58 -17.68 0.88
C GLU A 138 -7.83 -16.38 0.07
N THR A 139 -9.07 -15.89 0.13
CA THR A 139 -9.49 -14.63 -0.52
C THR A 139 -9.85 -13.59 0.53
N VAL A 140 -9.66 -12.31 0.22
CA VAL A 140 -9.70 -11.21 1.20
C VAL A 140 -11.10 -10.99 1.79
N PHE A 141 -12.15 -10.86 0.97
CA PHE A 141 -13.47 -10.53 1.51
C PHE A 141 -14.02 -11.60 2.47
N PRO A 142 -13.93 -12.92 2.18
CA PRO A 142 -14.34 -13.95 3.13
C PRO A 142 -13.56 -13.96 4.46
N LEU A 143 -12.35 -13.41 4.49
CA LEU A 143 -11.51 -13.35 5.70
C LEU A 143 -11.90 -12.24 6.68
N ALA A 144 -12.87 -11.39 6.35
CA ALA A 144 -13.29 -10.28 7.22
C ALA A 144 -13.86 -10.76 8.57
N GLY A 145 -14.26 -12.04 8.65
CA GLY A 145 -14.85 -12.67 9.83
C GLY A 145 -16.37 -12.71 9.78
N ALA A 146 -16.98 -13.71 10.44
CA ALA A 146 -18.41 -13.97 10.35
C ALA A 146 -19.31 -12.80 10.81
N ASP A 147 -18.86 -12.05 11.81
CA ASP A 147 -19.60 -10.89 12.35
C ASP A 147 -19.22 -9.55 11.70
N SER A 148 -18.49 -9.58 10.57
CA SER A 148 -18.12 -8.36 9.86
C SER A 148 -19.36 -7.67 9.30
N VAL A 149 -19.39 -6.33 9.36
CA VAL A 149 -20.43 -5.53 8.69
C VAL A 149 -20.39 -5.70 7.16
N LEU A 150 -19.29 -6.23 6.61
CA LEU A 150 -19.15 -6.51 5.18
C LEU A 150 -19.93 -7.75 4.72
N ASN A 151 -20.45 -8.58 5.64
CA ASN A 151 -21.25 -9.76 5.30
C ASN A 151 -22.73 -9.44 5.03
N GLY A 152 -23.14 -8.17 5.14
CA GLY A 152 -24.50 -7.73 4.83
C GLY A 152 -24.82 -7.75 3.33
N ASP A 153 -26.05 -7.37 2.99
CA ASP A 153 -26.48 -7.22 1.59
C ASP A 153 -25.58 -6.22 0.85
N PRO A 154 -24.81 -6.65 -0.17
CA PRO A 154 -23.87 -5.78 -0.88
C PRO A 154 -24.51 -4.49 -1.44
N THR A 155 -25.79 -4.51 -1.80
CA THR A 155 -26.53 -3.35 -2.33
C THR A 155 -26.77 -2.25 -1.28
N THR A 156 -26.72 -2.63 0.00
CA THR A 156 -26.81 -1.70 1.14
C THR A 156 -25.45 -1.23 1.62
N LEU A 157 -24.38 -1.94 1.28
CA LEU A 157 -23.02 -1.65 1.72
C LEU A 157 -22.25 -0.79 0.71
N PHE A 158 -22.46 -1.05 -0.58
CA PHE A 158 -21.64 -0.49 -1.64
C PHE A 158 -22.42 0.32 -2.67
N ASP A 159 -21.74 1.33 -3.23
CA ASP A 159 -22.05 1.87 -4.55
C ASP A 159 -21.16 1.14 -5.57
N PHE A 160 -21.78 0.49 -6.56
CA PHE A 160 -21.08 -0.25 -7.61
C PHE A 160 -20.81 0.68 -8.79
N VAL A 161 -19.55 0.86 -9.15
CA VAL A 161 -19.14 1.80 -10.19
C VAL A 161 -18.34 1.05 -11.26
N PRO A 162 -18.79 1.02 -12.53
CA PRO A 162 -17.99 0.44 -13.61
C PRO A 162 -16.75 1.30 -13.86
N TYR A 163 -15.65 0.67 -14.26
CA TYR A 163 -14.41 1.37 -14.62
C TYR A 163 -13.89 0.94 -16.00
N PRO A 164 -13.15 1.81 -16.73
CA PRO A 164 -12.67 1.49 -18.07
C PRO A 164 -11.73 0.28 -18.08
N GLY A 165 -12.01 -0.68 -18.98
CA GLY A 165 -11.20 -1.88 -19.11
C GLY A 165 -11.43 -2.94 -18.03
N ALA A 166 -12.49 -2.81 -17.22
CA ALA A 166 -12.84 -3.81 -16.22
C ALA A 166 -13.06 -5.21 -16.86
N PRO A 167 -12.51 -6.28 -16.25
CA PRO A 167 -12.89 -7.64 -16.60
C PRO A 167 -14.41 -7.84 -16.52
N PRO A 168 -14.98 -8.80 -17.28
CA PRO A 168 -16.40 -9.09 -17.20
C PRO A 168 -16.84 -9.39 -15.76
N GLY A 169 -17.81 -8.63 -15.26
CA GLY A 169 -18.35 -8.78 -13.90
C GLY A 169 -17.57 -8.07 -12.80
N ASP A 170 -16.47 -7.38 -13.13
CA ASP A 170 -15.70 -6.60 -12.15
C ASP A 170 -16.12 -5.12 -12.13
N VAL A 171 -16.10 -4.53 -10.93
CA VAL A 171 -16.58 -3.17 -10.65
C VAL A 171 -15.83 -2.58 -9.46
N ASP A 172 -15.74 -1.26 -9.42
CA ASP A 172 -15.27 -0.53 -8.25
C ASP A 172 -16.35 -0.55 -7.16
N LEU A 173 -15.94 -0.94 -5.96
CA LEU A 173 -16.77 -0.95 -4.76
C LEU A 173 -16.43 0.24 -3.88
N TYR A 174 -17.36 1.17 -3.78
CA TYR A 174 -17.29 2.28 -2.85
C TYR A 174 -18.15 2.00 -1.63
N LEU A 175 -17.65 2.20 -0.41
CA LEU A 175 -18.50 2.13 0.78
C LEU A 175 -19.56 3.23 0.72
N LYS A 176 -20.81 2.91 1.04
CA LYS A 176 -21.84 3.92 1.25
C LYS A 176 -21.51 4.78 2.47
N LYS A 177 -21.89 6.05 2.41
CA LYS A 177 -21.56 7.06 3.45
C LYS A 177 -21.88 6.62 4.88
N ASN A 178 -23.06 6.03 5.10
CA ASN A 178 -23.45 5.61 6.44
C ASN A 178 -22.46 4.59 7.00
N LEU A 179 -22.24 3.50 6.27
CA LEU A 179 -21.31 2.43 6.64
C LEU A 179 -19.88 2.95 6.83
N PHE A 180 -19.41 3.83 5.93
CA PHE A 180 -18.10 4.46 6.07
C PHE A 180 -17.96 5.20 7.40
N LEU A 181 -18.93 6.04 7.75
CA LEU A 181 -18.85 6.87 8.96
C LEU A 181 -19.08 6.06 10.25
N THR A 182 -19.94 5.05 10.22
CA THR A 182 -20.35 4.33 11.44
C THR A 182 -19.53 3.08 11.73
N SER A 183 -18.81 2.54 10.74
CA SER A 183 -18.09 1.26 10.88
C SER A 183 -16.63 1.36 10.43
N PHE A 184 -16.35 1.94 9.27
CA PHE A 184 -14.97 2.05 8.76
C PHE A 184 -14.17 3.13 9.50
N ALA A 185 -14.68 4.37 9.59
CA ALA A 185 -14.00 5.51 10.19
C ALA A 185 -14.35 5.73 11.67
N THR A 186 -14.62 4.64 12.40
CA THR A 186 -14.96 4.69 13.83
C THR A 186 -13.82 5.29 14.65
N GLY A 187 -14.17 6.23 15.54
CA GLY A 187 -13.20 6.95 16.37
C GLY A 187 -12.45 8.08 15.65
N VAL A 188 -12.66 8.29 14.35
CA VAL A 188 -12.14 9.47 13.63
C VAL A 188 -13.10 10.65 13.84
N PRO A 189 -12.61 11.88 14.11
CA PRO A 189 -13.46 13.06 14.19
C PRO A 189 -14.32 13.22 12.93
N ARG A 190 -15.60 13.56 13.11
CA ARG A 190 -16.60 13.53 12.03
C ARG A 190 -16.19 14.31 10.78
N GLU A 191 -15.65 15.52 10.94
CA GLU A 191 -15.21 16.34 9.80
C GLU A 191 -14.11 15.64 9.01
N LYS A 192 -13.11 15.08 9.71
CA LYS A 192 -12.05 14.30 9.07
C LYS A 192 -12.62 13.04 8.41
N ALA A 193 -13.56 12.35 9.04
CA ALA A 193 -14.20 11.16 8.47
C ALA A 193 -14.99 11.50 7.18
N LEU A 194 -15.62 12.68 7.11
CA LEU A 194 -16.28 13.16 5.88
C LEU A 194 -15.28 13.46 4.77
N THR A 195 -14.12 14.04 5.09
CA THR A 195 -13.03 14.23 4.12
C THR A 195 -12.48 12.90 3.61
N LEU A 196 -12.26 11.93 4.51
CA LEU A 196 -11.79 10.59 4.14
C LEU A 196 -12.83 9.86 3.26
N TYR A 197 -14.12 9.99 3.57
CA TYR A 197 -15.19 9.45 2.73
C TYR A 197 -15.17 10.05 1.33
N ALA A 198 -14.97 11.37 1.21
CA ALA A 198 -14.88 12.03 -0.10
C ALA A 198 -13.63 11.62 -0.89
N ALA A 199 -12.53 11.33 -0.20
CA ALA A 199 -11.24 10.95 -0.79
C ALA A 199 -11.08 9.43 -1.00
N GLN A 200 -12.10 8.63 -0.67
CA GLN A 200 -12.01 7.17 -0.71
C GLN A 200 -11.54 6.68 -2.10
N ARG A 201 -10.56 5.79 -2.12
CA ARG A 201 -10.19 5.05 -3.34
C ARG A 201 -10.98 3.75 -3.36
N PRO A 202 -11.72 3.45 -4.44
CA PRO A 202 -12.48 2.20 -4.49
C PRO A 202 -11.55 1.00 -4.53
N ILE A 203 -12.06 -0.13 -4.09
CA ILE A 203 -11.45 -1.44 -4.35
C ILE A 203 -12.24 -2.13 -5.45
N ALA A 204 -11.56 -2.69 -6.44
CA ALA A 204 -12.20 -3.55 -7.43
C ALA A 204 -12.70 -4.85 -6.78
N PHE A 205 -13.85 -5.37 -7.20
CA PHE A 205 -14.38 -6.63 -6.69
C PHE A 205 -13.38 -7.78 -6.83
N SER A 206 -12.61 -7.84 -7.94
CA SER A 206 -11.56 -8.85 -8.11
C SER A 206 -10.45 -8.78 -7.07
N ALA A 207 -10.05 -7.58 -6.61
CA ALA A 207 -9.00 -7.45 -5.58
C ALA A 207 -9.36 -8.17 -4.28
N GLY A 208 -10.65 -8.25 -3.95
CA GLY A 208 -11.13 -8.96 -2.76
C GLY A 208 -11.34 -10.47 -2.92
N ASN A 209 -11.35 -10.99 -4.15
CA ASN A 209 -11.80 -12.36 -4.47
C ASN A 209 -10.75 -13.21 -5.21
N VAL A 210 -9.59 -12.64 -5.55
CA VAL A 210 -8.48 -13.41 -6.10
C VAL A 210 -7.77 -14.16 -4.97
N PRO A 211 -7.50 -15.48 -5.13
CA PRO A 211 -6.77 -16.25 -4.12
C PRO A 211 -5.38 -15.71 -3.86
N SER A 212 -4.99 -15.64 -2.59
CA SER A 212 -3.62 -15.32 -2.16
C SER A 212 -2.65 -16.44 -2.54
N GLY A 213 -1.42 -16.08 -2.88
CA GLY A 213 -0.32 -17.02 -3.07
C GLY A 213 0.36 -17.40 -1.75
N VAL A 214 1.56 -17.99 -1.87
CA VAL A 214 2.40 -18.39 -0.73
C VAL A 214 2.67 -17.18 0.18
N PRO A 215 2.32 -17.24 1.46
CA PRO A 215 2.40 -16.09 2.34
C PRO A 215 3.83 -15.82 2.83
N ALA A 216 4.28 -14.57 2.71
CA ALA A 216 5.58 -14.12 3.18
C ALA A 216 5.79 -14.32 4.70
N TRP A 217 4.71 -14.22 5.49
CA TRP A 217 4.76 -14.43 6.94
C TRP A 217 5.15 -15.86 7.34
N ALA A 218 5.12 -16.83 6.41
CA ALA A 218 5.62 -18.18 6.67
C ALA A 218 7.15 -18.25 6.85
N SER A 219 7.89 -17.23 6.39
CA SER A 219 9.36 -17.18 6.48
C SER A 219 9.92 -15.87 7.02
N ILE A 220 9.12 -14.80 7.05
CA ILE A 220 9.51 -13.48 7.55
C ILE A 220 8.79 -13.20 8.88
N PRO A 221 9.49 -12.81 9.95
CA PRO A 221 8.86 -12.51 11.23
C PRO A 221 7.86 -11.36 11.09
N SER A 222 6.79 -11.42 11.88
CA SER A 222 5.69 -10.48 11.76
C SER A 222 5.22 -9.91 13.10
N TRP A 223 4.67 -8.70 13.02
CA TRP A 223 4.00 -7.99 14.10
C TRP A 223 2.60 -7.62 13.67
N TYR A 224 1.71 -7.48 14.64
CA TYR A 224 0.30 -7.23 14.36
C TYR A 224 -0.26 -6.19 15.33
N VAL A 225 -0.84 -5.11 14.81
CA VAL A 225 -1.66 -4.16 15.55
C VAL A 225 -3.11 -4.54 15.35
N LEU A 226 -3.76 -5.01 16.42
CA LEU A 226 -5.13 -5.52 16.40
C LEU A 226 -6.10 -4.50 17.00
N GLY A 227 -6.95 -3.91 16.17
CA GLY A 227 -8.03 -3.02 16.59
C GLY A 227 -9.18 -3.76 17.26
N THR A 228 -9.32 -3.63 18.57
CA THR A 228 -10.31 -4.41 19.36
C THR A 228 -11.77 -3.98 19.16
N GLN A 229 -12.01 -2.90 18.42
CA GLN A 229 -13.35 -2.38 18.08
C GLN A 229 -13.59 -2.35 16.57
N ASP A 230 -12.73 -3.00 15.79
CA ASP A 230 -12.86 -3.06 14.34
C ASP A 230 -14.12 -3.83 13.93
N GLN A 231 -14.90 -3.25 13.03
CA GLN A 231 -16.13 -3.83 12.49
C GLN A 231 -15.97 -4.32 11.05
N ILE A 232 -14.87 -3.96 10.39
CA ILE A 232 -14.55 -4.30 9.00
C ILE A 232 -13.84 -5.64 8.96
N ILE A 233 -12.69 -5.76 9.64
CA ILE A 233 -12.03 -7.03 9.90
C ILE A 233 -12.21 -7.31 11.38
N THR A 234 -13.02 -8.29 11.74
CA THR A 234 -13.40 -8.45 13.14
C THR A 234 -12.17 -8.78 14.01
N PRO A 235 -12.15 -8.41 15.31
CA PRO A 235 -11.04 -8.71 16.20
C PRO A 235 -10.73 -10.21 16.26
N THR A 236 -11.76 -11.05 16.17
CA THR A 236 -11.63 -12.51 16.10
C THR A 236 -10.90 -12.95 14.83
N ALA A 237 -11.26 -12.41 13.67
CA ALA A 237 -10.59 -12.73 12.40
C ALA A 237 -9.14 -12.23 12.39
N GLN A 238 -8.91 -10.99 12.83
CA GLN A 238 -7.57 -10.43 12.98
C GLN A 238 -6.69 -11.31 13.87
N ARG A 239 -7.19 -11.71 15.04
CA ARG A 239 -6.46 -12.58 15.97
C ARG A 239 -6.12 -13.93 15.34
N SER A 240 -7.10 -14.58 14.72
CA SER A 240 -6.90 -15.89 14.09
C SER A 240 -5.81 -15.83 13.01
N MET A 241 -5.84 -14.80 12.15
CA MET A 241 -4.81 -14.60 11.14
C MET A 241 -3.44 -14.28 11.77
N ALA A 242 -3.39 -13.42 12.78
CA ALA A 242 -2.15 -13.03 13.46
C ALA A 242 -1.48 -14.21 14.20
N GLU A 243 -2.26 -15.02 14.90
CA GLU A 243 -1.78 -16.23 15.60
C GLU A 243 -1.24 -17.25 14.60
N ARG A 244 -1.97 -17.49 13.50
CA ARG A 244 -1.51 -18.37 12.43
C ARG A 244 -0.22 -17.88 11.78
N ALA A 245 -0.08 -16.56 11.63
CA ALA A 245 1.13 -15.93 11.10
C ALA A 245 2.31 -15.89 12.11
N GLY A 246 2.11 -16.37 13.33
CA GLY A 246 3.12 -16.30 14.39
C GLY A 246 3.48 -14.86 14.79
N SER A 247 2.56 -13.92 14.60
CA SER A 247 2.84 -12.50 14.83
C SER A 247 2.98 -12.17 16.31
N THR A 248 3.83 -11.20 16.63
CA THR A 248 3.77 -10.51 17.92
C THR A 248 2.56 -9.56 17.92
N ILE A 249 1.55 -9.86 18.73
CA ILE A 249 0.26 -9.13 18.73
C ILE A 249 0.29 -7.98 19.75
N THR A 250 -0.07 -6.79 19.30
CA THR A 250 -0.38 -5.61 20.13
C THR A 250 -1.85 -5.25 19.94
N GLU A 251 -2.64 -5.40 20.99
CA GLU A 251 -4.04 -4.99 20.98
C GLU A 251 -4.19 -3.50 21.23
N VAL A 252 -5.08 -2.86 20.49
CA VAL A 252 -5.36 -1.43 20.62
C VAL A 252 -6.86 -1.17 20.64
N LYS A 253 -7.31 -0.34 21.58
CA LYS A 253 -8.70 0.13 21.64
C LYS A 253 -8.96 1.17 20.54
N ALA A 254 -9.23 0.67 19.34
CA ALA A 254 -9.55 1.41 18.13
C ALA A 254 -10.43 0.55 17.19
N GLY A 255 -11.15 1.22 16.29
CA GLY A 255 -11.76 0.57 15.13
C GLY A 255 -10.76 0.43 13.98
N HIS A 256 -11.28 0.30 12.75
CA HIS A 256 -10.50 -0.09 11.56
C HIS A 256 -9.38 0.87 11.13
N LEU A 257 -9.41 2.12 11.60
CA LEU A 257 -8.41 3.13 11.25
C LEU A 257 -7.48 3.44 12.45
N SER A 258 -6.87 2.41 13.05
CA SER A 258 -5.91 2.59 14.15
C SER A 258 -4.69 3.40 13.72
N LEU A 259 -4.27 3.32 12.44
CA LEU A 259 -3.21 4.18 11.89
C LEU A 259 -3.54 5.69 11.97
N ILE A 260 -4.81 6.07 12.02
CA ILE A 260 -5.26 7.47 12.16
C ILE A 260 -5.59 7.82 13.61
N THR A 261 -6.26 6.91 14.33
CA THR A 261 -6.79 7.18 15.69
C THR A 261 -5.77 6.88 16.80
N ARG A 262 -4.78 6.02 16.51
CA ARG A 262 -3.71 5.55 17.42
C ARG A 262 -2.35 5.50 16.72
N PRO A 263 -1.94 6.56 16.00
CA PRO A 263 -0.72 6.55 15.20
C PRO A 263 0.55 6.31 16.03
N ASN A 264 0.54 6.66 17.31
CA ASN A 264 1.66 6.38 18.22
C ASN A 264 1.85 4.87 18.44
N VAL A 265 0.78 4.12 18.74
CA VAL A 265 0.86 2.67 18.97
C VAL A 265 1.37 1.97 17.71
N VAL A 266 0.84 2.36 16.55
CA VAL A 266 1.27 1.82 15.25
C VAL A 266 2.75 2.12 14.99
N THR A 267 3.18 3.36 15.24
CA THR A 267 4.60 3.75 15.11
C THR A 267 5.48 2.92 16.04
N ASP A 268 5.08 2.72 17.28
CA ASP A 268 5.87 2.00 18.29
C ASP A 268 6.05 0.53 17.88
N VAL A 269 5.00 -0.13 17.36
CA VAL A 269 5.09 -1.50 16.85
C VAL A 269 6.01 -1.59 15.62
N ILE A 270 5.95 -0.62 14.71
CA ILE A 270 6.89 -0.58 13.56
C ILE A 270 8.33 -0.44 14.07
N VAL A 271 8.58 0.40 15.07
CA VAL A 271 9.91 0.56 15.67
C VAL A 271 10.36 -0.71 16.42
N GLN A 272 9.46 -1.44 17.05
CA GLN A 272 9.76 -2.76 17.63
C GLN A 272 10.19 -3.75 16.56
N ALA A 273 9.45 -3.81 15.44
CA ALA A 273 9.80 -4.66 14.30
C ALA A 273 11.19 -4.33 13.74
N VAL A 274 11.50 -3.03 13.59
CA VAL A 274 12.84 -2.58 13.17
C VAL A 274 13.94 -3.13 14.10
N ARG A 275 13.79 -2.92 15.42
CA ARG A 275 14.81 -3.32 16.41
C ARG A 275 15.03 -4.82 16.50
N ALA A 276 14.03 -5.63 16.15
CA ALA A 276 14.14 -7.08 16.13
C ALA A 276 14.87 -7.60 14.88
N THR A 277 15.10 -6.74 13.89
CA THR A 277 15.75 -7.07 12.61
C THR A 277 17.11 -6.40 12.38
N ASP A 278 17.52 -5.53 13.31
CA ASP A 278 18.87 -4.95 13.40
C ASP A 278 19.86 -5.99 13.96
#